data_AF-A0A645IEU9-F1
#
_entry.id   AF-A0A645IEU9-F1
#
_cell.length_a   1.000
_cell.length_b   1.000
_cell.length_c   1.000
_cell.angle_alpha   90.00
_cell.angle_beta   90.00
_cell.angle_gamma   90.00
#
_symmetry.space_group_name_H-M   'P 1'
#
loop_
_entity.id
_entity.type
_entity.pdbx_description
1 polymer ?
#
loop_
_entity_poly.entity_id
_entity_poly.type
_entity_poly.pdbx_seq_one_letter_code
_entity_poly.pdbx_strand_id
1 'polypeptide(L)' 'MLGPVIEQLADQYEGKALVGKVDVDAEGELAMRYGVMSIPTVIFFQNGKEIDRKVGVMPPDAYTKVLENQ' A
#
# COMPACT_ATOMS: atom_id res chain seq x y z
N MET A 1 14.09 -1.21 -2.15
CA MET A 1 13.95 -2.55 -1.54
C MET A 1 12.50 -2.95 -1.25
N LEU A 2 11.53 -2.03 -1.12
CA LEU A 2 10.10 -2.40 -0.99
C LEU A 2 9.41 -2.76 -2.33
N GLY A 3 9.81 -2.14 -3.44
CA GLY A 3 9.19 -2.33 -4.76
C GLY A 3 8.94 -3.79 -5.16
N PRO A 4 9.95 -4.70 -5.10
CA PRO A 4 9.76 -6.10 -5.45
C PRO A 4 8.77 -6.84 -4.55
N VAL A 5 8.67 -6.49 -3.27
CA VAL A 5 7.70 -7.09 -2.34
C VAL A 5 6.28 -6.70 -2.75
N ILE A 6 6.07 -5.43 -3.11
CA ILE A 6 4.75 -4.94 -3.56
C ILE A 6 4.37 -5.54 -4.92
N GLU A 7 5.34 -5.73 -5.82
CA GLU A 7 5.10 -6.42 -7.10
C GLU A 7 4.69 -7.87 -6.89
N GLN A 8 5.39 -8.61 -6.03
CA GLN A 8 5.01 -9.99 -5.69
C GLN A 8 3.61 -10.07 -5.06
N LEU A 9 3.24 -9.10 -4.22
CA LEU A 9 1.89 -9.02 -3.66
C LEU A 9 0.85 -8.69 -4.74
N ALA A 10 1.18 -7.84 -5.71
CA ALA A 10 0.30 -7.55 -6.84
C ALA A 10 -0.01 -8.81 -7.65
N ASP A 11 1.00 -9.63 -7.93
CA ASP A 11 0.85 -10.89 -8.65
C ASP A 11 0.03 -11.91 -7.83
N GLN A 12 0.33 -12.06 -6.53
CA GLN A 12 -0.35 -13.02 -5.66
C GLN A 12 -1.84 -12.70 -5.46
N TYR A 13 -2.20 -11.42 -5.45
CA TYR A 13 -3.57 -10.95 -5.22
C TYR A 13 -4.25 -10.47 -6.52
N GLU A 14 -3.74 -10.87 -7.69
CA GLU A 14 -4.38 -10.59 -8.97
C GLU A 14 -5.84 -11.06 -8.95
N GLY A 15 -6.76 -10.18 -9.36
CA GLY A 15 -8.21 -10.43 -9.33
C GLY A 15 -8.86 -10.38 -7.93
N LYS A 16 -8.08 -10.23 -6.85
CA LYS A 16 -8.58 -10.09 -5.46
C LYS A 16 -8.39 -8.70 -4.90
N ALA A 17 -7.27 -8.06 -5.21
CA ALA A 17 -6.97 -6.70 -4.79
C ALA A 17 -6.35 -5.90 -5.95
N LEU A 18 -6.63 -4.60 -5.98
CA LEU A 18 -5.96 -3.67 -6.89
C LEU A 18 -4.74 -3.09 -6.19
N VAL A 19 -3.56 -3.26 -6.80
CA VAL A 19 -2.31 -2.71 -6.28
C VAL A 19 -1.87 -1.56 -7.19
N GLY A 20 -1.77 -0.37 -6.61
CA GLY A 20 -1.31 0.85 -7.28
C GLY A 20 0.00 1.36 -6.68
N LYS A 21 0.83 1.97 -7.52
CA LYS A 21 2.01 2.71 -7.10
C LYS A 21 1.79 4.20 -7.38
N VAL A 22 2.17 5.03 -6.42
CA VAL A 22 2.08 6.49 -6.51
C VAL A 22 3.46 7.05 -6.25
N ASP A 23 3.91 7.92 -7.16
CA ASP A 23 5.08 8.75 -6.94
C ASP A 23 4.64 10.03 -6.20
N VAL A 24 5.12 10.21 -4.98
CA VAL A 24 4.72 11.35 -4.11
C VAL A 24 5.34 12.67 -4.56
N ASP A 25 6.44 12.64 -5.31
CA ASP A 25 7.08 13.84 -5.85
C ASP A 25 6.28 14.38 -7.04
N ALA A 26 5.68 13.48 -7.83
CA ALA A 26 4.77 13.84 -8.92
C ALA A 26 3.35 14.18 -8.42
N GLU A 27 2.85 13.44 -7.42
CA GLU A 27 1.46 13.50 -6.95
C GLU A 27 1.35 14.09 -5.54
N GLY A 28 1.94 15.27 -5.32
CA GLY A 28 2.02 15.91 -4.00
C GLY A 28 0.66 16.18 -3.34
N GLU A 29 -0.36 16.60 -4.10
CA GLU A 29 -1.72 16.81 -3.57
C GLU A 29 -2.34 15.51 -3.06
N LEU A 30 -2.08 14.40 -3.74
CA LEU A 30 -2.59 13.08 -3.35
C LEU A 30 -1.88 12.60 -2.07
N ALA A 31 -0.56 12.77 -2.00
CA ALA A 31 0.23 12.48 -0.82
C ALA A 31 -0.28 13.28 0.40
N MET A 32 -0.53 14.59 0.23
CA MET A 32 -1.11 15.44 1.25
C MET A 32 -2.52 14.98 1.67
N ARG A 33 -3.40 14.69 0.71
CA ARG A 33 -4.78 14.23 0.96
C ARG A 33 -4.83 12.99 1.85
N TYR A 34 -3.90 12.06 1.66
CA TYR A 34 -3.82 10.83 2.46
C TYR A 34 -2.85 10.92 3.66
N GLY A 35 -2.24 12.09 3.87
CA GLY A 35 -1.32 12.33 4.99
C GLY A 35 -0.04 11.52 4.92
N VAL A 36 0.51 11.31 3.71
CA VAL A 36 1.78 10.62 3.50
C VAL A 36 2.93 11.58 3.84
N MET A 37 3.45 11.47 5.07
CA MET A 37 4.54 12.32 5.58
C MET A 37 5.93 11.66 5.48
N SER A 38 5.97 10.35 5.26
CA SER A 38 7.23 9.61 5.11
C SER A 38 7.07 8.48 4.10
N ILE A 39 8.14 8.20 3.37
CA ILE A 39 8.22 7.11 2.40
C ILE A 39 9.18 6.00 2.89
N PRO A 40 8.91 4.74 2.54
CA PRO A 40 7.70 4.27 1.85
C PRO A 40 6.47 4.21 2.78
N THR A 41 5.28 4.41 2.23
CA THR A 41 4.00 4.20 2.92
C THR A 41 3.07 3.38 2.04
N VAL A 42 2.45 2.34 2.61
CA VAL A 42 1.44 1.51 1.94
C VAL A 42 0.12 1.71 2.67
N ILE A 43 -0.92 2.09 1.92
CA ILE A 43 -2.26 2.34 2.45
C ILE A 43 -3.21 1.30 1.89
N PHE A 44 -4.03 0.71 2.78
CA PHE A 44 -4.99 -0.32 2.44
C PHE A 44 -6.38 0.28 2.41
N PHE A 45 -7.11 -0.01 1.32
CA PHE A 45 -8.46 0.47 1.14
C PHE A 45 -9.43 -0.71 0.98
N GLN A 46 -10.61 -0.55 1.58
CA GLN A 46 -11.75 -1.41 1.33
C GLN A 46 -13.01 -0.57 1.20
N ASN A 47 -13.82 -0.82 0.16
CA ASN A 47 -15.07 -0.10 -0.08
C ASN A 47 -14.89 1.43 -0.06
N GLY A 48 -13.75 1.91 -0.61
CA GLY A 48 -13.38 3.32 -0.65
C GLY A 48 -12.91 3.93 0.68
N LYS A 49 -12.77 3.14 1.74
CA LYS A 49 -12.31 3.59 3.06
C LYS A 49 -10.95 3.01 3.38
N GLU A 50 -10.11 3.82 4.02
CA GLU A 50 -8.84 3.34 4.57
C GLU A 50 -9.12 2.39 5.75
N ILE A 51 -8.51 1.20 5.72
CA ILE A 51 -8.65 0.18 6.77
C ILE A 51 -7.36 -0.03 7.56
N ASP A 52 -6.20 0.28 6.97
CA ASP A 52 -4.89 0.17 7.61
C ASP A 52 -3.86 0.97 6.80
N ARG A 53 -2.73 1.30 7.44
CA ARG A 53 -1.55 1.86 6.79
C ARG A 53 -0.28 1.31 7.41
N LYS A 54 0.74 1.08 6.58
CA LYS A 54 2.10 0.71 7.00
C LYS A 54 3.06 1.79 6.57
N VAL A 55 3.67 2.44 7.55
CA VAL A 55 4.66 3.48 7.36
C VAL A 55 6.06 2.88 7.56
N GLY A 56 6.92 3.04 6.56
CA GLY A 56 8.23 2.41 6.50
C GLY A 56 8.21 1.04 5.82
N VAL A 57 9.40 0.44 5.74
CA VAL A 57 9.55 -0.92 5.22
C VAL A 57 9.17 -1.92 6.30
N MET A 58 8.25 -2.83 5.98
CA MET A 58 7.83 -3.91 6.86
C MET A 58 8.16 -5.26 6.21
N PRO A 59 8.22 -6.35 7.00
CA PRO A 59 8.33 -7.69 6.44
C PRO A 59 7.08 -8.04 5.61
N PRO A 60 7.20 -8.90 4.57
CA PRO A 60 6.10 -9.19 3.64
C PRO A 60 4.78 -9.63 4.30
N ASP A 61 4.87 -10.41 5.38
CA ASP A 61 3.72 -10.93 6.12
C ASP A 61 2.89 -9.83 6.79
N ALA A 62 3.49 -8.67 7.09
CA ALA A 62 2.78 -7.53 7.65
C ALA A 62 1.77 -6.94 6.68
N TYR A 63 1.98 -7.12 5.37
CA TYR A 63 1.04 -6.68 4.32
C TYR A 63 -0.02 -7.74 4.04
N THR A 64 0.35 -9.02 3.95
CA THR A 64 -0.61 -10.11 3.67
C THR A 64 -1.65 -10.26 4.77
N LYS A 65 -1.24 -10.12 6.05
CA LYS A 65 -2.17 -10.18 7.20
C LYS A 65 -3.31 -9.16 7.11
N VAL A 66 -3.07 -7.99 6.54
CA VAL A 66 -4.12 -6.96 6.36
C VAL A 66 -5.14 -7.39 5.31
N LEU A 67 -4.66 -8.03 4.24
CA LEU A 67 -5.50 -8.52 3.16
C LEU A 67 -6.26 -9.81 3.52
N GLU A 68 -5.74 -10.60 4.45
CA GLU A 68 -6.33 -11.87 4.90
C GLU A 68 -7.35 -11.72 6.04
N ASN A 69 -7.28 -10.66 6.85
CA ASN A 69 -8.17 -10.42 8.00
C ASN A 69 -9.53 -9.81 7.58
N GLN A 70 -10.10 -10.29 6.48
CA GLN A 70 -11.27 -9.75 5.79
C GLN A 70 -12.40 -10.79 5.73
#